data_AF-A0AA35G6U7-F1
#
_entry.id   AF-A0AA35G6U7-F1
#
_cell.length_a   1.000
_cell.length_b   1.000
_cell.length_c   1.000
_cell.angle_alpha   90.00
_cell.angle_beta   90.00
_cell.angle_gamma   90.00
#
_symmetry.space_group_name_H-M   'P 1'
#
loop_
_entity.id
_entity.type
_entity.pdbx_description
1 polymer ?
#
loop_
_entity_poly.entity_id
_entity_poly.type
_entity_poly.pdbx_seq_one_letter_code
_entity_poly.pdbx_strand_id
1 'polypeptide(L)' 'MNGTYSRKTVRYIEELGPSGSRYYRQELITSRSWRDPSSLYWTTPRPITERMFRRAEAQGFPAVRRRPQGRLAAVLPIRR' A
#
# COMPACT_ATOMS: atom_id res chain seq x y z
N MET A 1 17.95 15.81 8.59
CA MET A 1 16.50 16.05 8.69
C MET A 1 15.78 14.71 8.61
N ASN A 2 15.40 14.12 9.75
CA ASN A 2 14.64 12.87 9.80
C ASN A 2 13.16 13.22 9.61
N GLY A 3 12.62 12.95 8.42
CA GLY A 3 11.21 13.19 8.11
C GLY A 3 10.32 12.43 9.09
N THR A 4 9.47 13.17 9.80
CA THR A 4 8.59 12.67 10.86
C THR A 4 7.44 11.85 10.25
N TYR A 5 7.73 10.62 9.83
CA TYR A 5 6.68 9.67 9.47
C TYR A 5 5.99 9.21 10.76
N SER A 6 4.86 9.83 11.09
CA SER A 6 4.01 9.34 12.16
C SER A 6 3.58 7.91 11.84
N ARG A 7 3.64 6.99 12.82
CA ARG A 7 3.16 5.61 12.65
C ARG A 7 1.69 5.52 12.22
N LYS A 8 0.94 6.63 12.34
CA LYS A 8 -0.47 6.73 11.94
C LYS A 8 -0.67 7.13 10.47
N THR A 9 0.34 7.70 9.81
CA THR A 9 0.24 8.22 8.44
C THR A 9 0.96 7.35 7.41
N VAL A 10 1.56 6.23 7.82
CA VAL A 10 2.23 5.29 6.91
C VAL A 10 1.69 3.90 7.17
N ARG A 11 1.44 3.14 6.09
CA ARG A 11 1.15 1.72 6.17
C ARG A 11 1.99 0.92 5.18
N TYR A 12 2.23 -0.32 5.56
CA TYR A 12 2.99 -1.30 4.78
C TYR A 12 2.06 -2.41 4.33
N ILE A 13 2.24 -2.90 3.12
CA ILE A 13 1.35 -3.88 2.49
C ILE A 13 2.17 -5.05 1.99
N GLU A 14 1.76 -6.26 2.37
CA GLU A 14 2.15 -7.50 1.71
C GLU A 14 0.99 -7.96 0.84
N GLU A 15 1.23 -8.07 -0.46
CA GLU A 15 0.28 -8.59 -1.44
C GLU A 15 0.70 -9.99 -1.85
N LEU A 16 -0.13 -10.98 -1.51
CA LEU A 16 0.11 -12.39 -1.84
C LEU A 16 -0.48 -12.69 -3.21
N GLY A 17 0.36 -12.66 -4.25
CA GLY A 17 -0.04 -13.01 -5.61
C GLY A 17 0.27 -14.47 -5.96
N PRO A 18 -0.21 -14.97 -7.12
CA PRO A 18 0.10 -16.33 -7.61
C PRO A 18 1.60 -16.58 -7.80
N SER A 19 2.37 -15.53 -8.11
CA SER A 19 3.82 -15.59 -8.33
C SER A 19 4.65 -15.27 -7.08
N GLY A 20 4.02 -15.21 -5.90
CA GLY A 20 4.67 -14.87 -4.64
C GLY A 20 4.29 -13.50 -4.07
N SER A 21 4.97 -13.14 -2.99
CA SER A 21 4.70 -11.91 -2.23
C SER A 21 5.27 -10.67 -2.92
N ARG A 22 4.49 -9.59 -2.93
CA ARG A 22 4.93 -8.25 -3.31
C ARG A 22 4.75 -7.30 -2.14
N TYR A 23 5.72 -6.41 -1.93
CA TYR A 23 5.74 -5.53 -0.76
C TYR A 23 5.62 -4.07 -1.19
N TYR A 24 4.76 -3.32 -0.50
CA TYR A 24 4.50 -1.92 -0.80
C TYR A 24 4.46 -1.05 0.47
N ARG A 25 4.68 0.25 0.27
CA ARG A 25 4.44 1.31 1.27
C ARG A 25 3.43 2.31 0.72
N GLN A 26 2.56 2.80 1.58
CA GLN A 26 1.64 3.90 1.31
C GLN A 26 1.68 4.93 2.43
N GLU A 27 1.32 6.15 2.07
CA GLU A 27 1.22 7.29 2.99
C GLU A 27 -0.20 7.83 2.94
N LEU A 28 -0.72 8.21 4.09
CA LEU A 28 -1.99 8.91 4.20
C LEU A 28 -1.72 10.37 3.88
N ILE A 29 -2.47 10.92 2.93
CA ILE A 29 -2.39 12.31 2.52
C ILE A 29 -3.80 12.90 2.49
N THR A 30 -3.86 14.23 2.43
CA THR A 30 -5.11 14.99 2.25
C THR A 30 -4.94 15.96 1.09
N SER A 31 -6.01 16.15 0.31
CA SER A 31 -6.07 17.12 -0.77
C SER A 31 -6.45 18.51 -0.26
N ARG A 32 -6.99 18.61 0.97
CA ARG A 32 -7.58 19.83 1.51
C ARG A 32 -7.12 20.14 2.92
N SER A 33 -7.46 19.29 3.89
CA SER A 33 -7.16 19.52 5.31
C SER A 33 -7.19 18.23 6.14
N TRP A 34 -6.28 18.13 7.11
CA TRP A 34 -6.28 17.04 8.10
C TRP A 34 -7.49 17.05 9.04
N ARG A 35 -8.24 18.16 9.11
CA ARG A 35 -9.49 18.27 9.88
C ARG A 35 -10.71 17.74 9.14
N ASP A 36 -10.58 17.42 7.86
CA ASP A 36 -11.65 16.89 7.02
C ASP A 36 -11.32 15.43 6.65
N PRO A 37 -11.85 14.44 7.40
CA PRO A 37 -11.57 13.03 7.14
C PRO A 37 -12.02 12.56 5.76
N SER A 38 -12.99 13.22 5.13
CA SER A 38 -13.47 12.86 3.79
C SER A 38 -12.43 13.15 2.71
N SER A 39 -11.48 14.04 3.01
CA SER A 39 -10.38 14.40 2.12
C SER A 39 -9.13 13.52 2.29
N LEU A 40 -9.16 12.52 3.17
CA LEU A 40 -8.03 11.63 3.44
C LEU A 40 -7.99 10.45 2.48
N TYR A 41 -6.83 10.22 1.86
CA TYR A 41 -6.61 9.10 0.95
C TYR A 41 -5.19 8.55 1.06
N TRP A 42 -5.06 7.27 0.74
CA TRP A 42 -3.76 6.62 0.64
C TRP A 42 -3.12 6.92 -0.71
N THR A 43 -1.84 7.26 -0.72
CA THR A 43 -1.06 7.42 -1.94
C THR A 43 -1.00 6.13 -2.75
N THR A 44 -0.66 6.23 -4.04
CA THR A 44 -0.37 5.06 -4.89
C THR A 44 0.68 4.15 -4.21
N PRO A 45 0.46 2.82 -4.13
CA PRO A 45 1.43 1.90 -3.55
C PRO A 45 2.80 2.04 -4.20
N ARG A 46 3.84 2.25 -3.38
CA ARG A 46 5.23 2.28 -3.85
C ARG A 46 5.92 0.97 -3.50
N PRO A 47 6.60 0.30 -4.45
CA PRO A 47 7.27 -0.96 -4.18
C PRO A 47 8.40 -0.77 -3.17
N ILE A 48 8.55 -1.74 -2.28
CA ILE A 48 9.63 -1.83 -1.31
C ILE A 48 10.16 -3.27 -1.26
N THR A 49 11.27 -3.46 -0.56
CA THR A 49 11.81 -4.81 -0.32
C THR A 49 11.11 -5.49 0.84
N GLU A 50 11.12 -6.83 0.87
CA GLU A 50 10.65 -7.61 2.02
C GLU A 50 11.36 -7.19 3.30
N ARG A 51 12.69 -6.99 3.23
CA ARG A 51 13.49 -6.54 4.37
C ARG A 51 12.96 -5.24 4.98
N MET A 52 12.53 -4.29 4.15
CA MET A 52 11.93 -3.04 4.62
C MET A 52 10.57 -3.27 5.26
N PHE A 53 9.73 -4.14 4.67
CA PHE A 53 8.44 -4.51 5.24
C PHE A 53 8.60 -5.14 6.63
N ARG A 54 9.44 -6.16 6.77
CA ARG A 54 9.71 -6.85 8.04
C ARG A 54 10.27 -5.91 9.09
N ARG A 55 11.21 -5.03 8.69
CA ARG A 55 11.77 -4.01 9.58
C ARG A 55 10.69 -3.03 10.07
N ALA A 56 9.72 -2.68 9.25
CA ALA A 56 8.62 -1.80 9.65
C ALA A 56 7.59 -2.52 10.54
N GLU A 57 7.27 -3.77 10.22
CA GLU A 57 6.42 -4.66 11.04
C GLU A 57 7.00 -4.80 12.46
N ALA A 58 8.31 -5.08 12.56
CA ALA A 58 9.02 -5.18 13.84
C ALA A 58 9.07 -3.84 14.62
N GLN A 59 8.98 -2.70 13.94
CA GLN A 59 8.93 -1.38 14.57
C GLN A 59 7.50 -0.96 14.98
N GLY A 60 6.50 -1.81 14.73
CA GLY A 60 5.10 -1.54 15.08
C GLY A 60 4.39 -0.59 14.12
N PHE A 61 4.84 -0.48 12.86
CA PHE A 61 4.07 0.24 11.84
C PHE A 61 2.85 -0.60 11.40
N PRO A 62 1.75 0.05 11.00
CA PRO A 62 0.59 -0.65 10.43
C PRO A 62 1.01 -1.50 9.22
N ALA A 63 0.79 -2.81 9.32
CA ALA A 63 1.07 -3.78 8.28
C ALA A 63 -0.24 -4.48 7.86
N VAL A 64 -0.53 -4.50 6.56
CA VAL A 64 -1.74 -5.09 5.99
C VAL A 64 -1.33 -6.21 5.04
N ARG A 65 -1.88 -7.42 5.25
CA ARG A 65 -1.73 -8.52 4.30
C ARG A 65 -2.98 -8.61 3.45
N ARG A 66 -2.85 -8.50 2.13
CA ARG A 66 -3.98 -8.59 1.20
C ARG A 66 -3.74 -9.67 0.15
N ARG A 67 -4.81 -10.35 -0.23
CA ARG A 67 -4.83 -11.21 -1.41
C ARG A 67 -5.54 -10.41 -2.50
N PRO A 68 -4.96 -10.26 -3.70
CA PRO A 68 -5.67 -9.64 -4.81
C PRO A 68 -6.90 -10.51 -5.09
N GLN A 69 -8.09 -9.98 -4.83
CA GLN A 69 -9.34 -10.61 -5.24
C GLN A 69 -9.38 -10.52 -6.76
N GLY A 70 -9.20 -11.67 -7.41
CA GLY A 70 -9.12 -11.78 -8.84
C GLY A 70 -10.46 -11.42 -9.48
N ARG A 71 -10.53 -10.28 -10.15
CA ARG A 71 -11.27 -10.23 -11.41
C ARG A 71 -10.34 -10.84 -12.44
N LEU A 72 -10.73 -11.98 -12.99
CA LEU A 72 -10.02 -12.57 -14.13
C LEU A 72 -9.83 -11.47 -15.19
N ALA A 73 -8.66 -11.43 -15.82
CA ALA A 73 -8.43 -10.49 -16.92
C ALA A 73 -9.55 -10.70 -17.96
N ALA A 74 -10.23 -9.63 -18.34
CA ALA A 74 -11.25 -9.72 -19.37
C ALA A 74 -10.56 -10.08 -20.69
N VAL A 75 -10.98 -11.20 -21.31
CA VAL A 75 -10.56 -11.53 -22.67
C VAL A 75 -11.18 -10.48 -23.59
N LEU A 76 -10.36 -9.57 -24.12
CA LEU A 76 -10.80 -8.61 -25.12
C LEU A 76 -10.81 -9.32 -26.49
N PRO A 77 -11.96 -9.39 -27.19
CA PRO A 77 -12.00 -9.97 -28.52
C PRO A 77 -11.19 -9.11 -29.49
N ILE A 78 -10.27 -9.72 -30.23
CA ILE A 78 -9.59 -9.05 -31.33
C ILE A 78 -10.59 -8.93 -32.48
N ARG A 79 -11.05 -7.71 -32.77
CA ARG A 79 -11.83 -7.44 -33.99
C ARG A 79 -10.88 -7.39 -35.18
N ARG A 80 -11.19 -8.15 -36.23
CA ARG A 80 -10.55 -8.03 -37.56
C ARG A 80 -11.12 -6.83 -38.30
#